data_AF-C3Z4M0-F1
#
_entry.id   AF-C3Z4M0-F1
#
_cell.length_a   1.000
_cell.length_b   1.000
_cell.length_c   1.000
_cell.angle_alpha   90.00
_cell.angle_beta   90.00
_cell.angle_gamma   90.00
#
_symmetry.space_group_name_H-M   'P 1'
#
loop_
_entity.id
_entity.type
_entity.pdbx_description
1 polymer ?
#
loop_
_entity_poly.entity_id
_entity_poly.type
_entity_poly.pdbx_seq_one_letter_code
_entity_poly.pdbx_strand_id
1 'polypeptide(L)' 'MTRCCDKHDICYDTCGNKRQDCDDKFKTCLDNMCEELSRTLSADQNEGCQMTSQLMYAGTMGLGCKSYKEAQKRACIC' A
#
# COMPACT_ATOMS: atom_id res chain seq x y z
N MET A 1 -5.02 6.48 -5.60
CA MET A 1 -4.48 6.37 -4.22
C MET A 1 -5.39 5.50 -3.37
N THR A 2 -6.62 5.93 -3.10
CA THR A 2 -7.61 5.22 -2.26
C THR A 2 -7.77 3.74 -2.62
N ARG A 3 -7.90 3.41 -3.91
CA ARG A 3 -7.98 2.02 -4.39
C ARG A 3 -6.83 1.12 -3.92
N CYS A 4 -5.61 1.65 -3.77
CA CYS A 4 -4.47 0.87 -3.28
C CYS A 4 -4.54 0.68 -1.77
N CYS A 5 -4.99 1.70 -1.02
CA CYS A 5 -5.27 1.60 0.41
C CYS A 5 -6.36 0.56 0.69
N ASP A 6 -7.48 0.62 -0.04
CA ASP A 6 -8.59 -0.32 0.14
C ASP A 6 -8.13 -1.77 -0.07
N LYS A 7 -7.31 -2.02 -1.10
CA LYS A 7 -6.73 -3.35 -1.35
C LYS A 7 -5.77 -3.79 -0.25
N HIS A 8 -4.99 -2.86 0.30
CA HIS A 8 -4.05 -3.11 1.38
C HIS A 8 -4.78 -3.45 2.69
N ASP A 9 -5.80 -2.68 3.03
CA ASP A 9 -6.66 -2.90 4.20
C ASP A 9 -7.39 -4.24 4.10
N ILE A 10 -7.98 -4.57 2.94
CA ILE A 10 -8.57 -5.89 2.69
C ILE A 10 -7.53 -7.01 2.88
N CYS A 11 -6.29 -6.81 2.41
CA CYS A 11 -5.23 -7.79 2.59
C CYS A 11 -4.89 -8.00 4.07
N TYR A 12 -4.81 -6.91 4.84
CA TYR A 12 -4.61 -6.93 6.29
C TYR A 12 -5.78 -7.57 7.05
N ASP A 13 -7.02 -7.35 6.61
CA ASP A 13 -8.24 -7.91 7.19
C ASP A 13 -8.56 -9.32 6.64
N THR A 14 -7.66 -9.96 5.88
CA THR A 14 -7.79 -11.36 5.47
C THR A 14 -6.93 -12.24 6.37
N CYS A 15 -7.56 -13.14 7.13
CA CYS A 15 -6.84 -13.98 8.10
C CYS A 15 -5.73 -14.81 7.43
N GLY A 16 -4.53 -14.77 8.01
CA GLY A 16 -3.37 -15.57 7.60
C GLY A 16 -2.53 -14.96 6.47
N ASN A 17 -2.98 -13.86 5.86
CA ASN A 17 -2.14 -13.12 4.91
C ASN A 17 -0.91 -12.55 5.62
N LYS A 18 0.26 -12.69 5.00
CA LYS A 18 1.50 -12.12 5.55
C LYS A 18 1.54 -10.63 5.31
N ARG A 19 1.91 -9.88 6.34
CA ARG A 19 2.10 -8.42 6.26
C ARG A 19 2.99 -8.01 5.09
N GLN A 20 4.13 -8.66 4.92
CA GLN A 20 5.08 -8.32 3.85
C GLN A 20 4.45 -8.46 2.46
N ASP A 21 3.73 -9.56 2.20
CA ASP A 21 3.04 -9.76 0.92
C ASP A 21 1.99 -8.66 0.66
N CYS A 22 1.30 -8.19 1.71
CA CYS A 22 0.36 -7.08 1.61
C CYS A 22 1.06 -5.75 1.34
N ASP A 23 2.14 -5.45 2.07
CA ASP A 23 2.92 -4.22 1.93
C ASP A 23 3.59 -4.15 0.54
N ASP A 24 4.12 -5.26 0.03
CA ASP A 24 4.70 -5.36 -1.33
C ASP A 24 3.64 -5.13 -2.42
N LYS A 25 2.46 -5.76 -2.29
CA LYS A 25 1.32 -5.52 -3.20
C LYS A 25 0.87 -4.06 -3.18
N PHE A 26 0.93 -3.41 -2.02
CA PHE A 26 0.63 -1.98 -1.89
C PHE A 26 1.64 -1.13 -2.65
N LYS A 27 2.95 -1.40 -2.51
CA LYS A 27 3.99 -0.72 -3.28
C LYS A 27 3.78 -0.87 -4.78
N THR A 28 3.56 -2.09 -5.26
CA THR A 28 3.28 -2.35 -6.68
C THR A 28 2.03 -1.61 -7.16
N CYS A 29 0.97 -1.54 -6.35
CA CYS A 29 -0.24 -0.80 -6.70
C CYS A 29 0.04 0.71 -6.87
N LEU A 30 0.82 1.30 -5.97
CA LEU A 30 1.19 2.72 -6.03
C LEU A 30 2.08 3.02 -7.25
N ASP A 31 3.05 2.15 -7.53
CA ASP A 31 3.97 2.32 -8.66
C ASP A 31 3.26 2.24 -9.99
N ASN A 32 2.37 1.25 -10.16
CA ASN A 32 1.56 1.12 -11.36
C ASN A 32 0.67 2.35 -11.58
N MET A 33 0.15 2.95 -10.50
CA MET A 33 -0.61 4.19 -10.61
C MET A 33 0.26 5.35 -11.11
N CYS A 34 1.51 5.47 -10.64
CA CYS A 34 2.43 6.46 -11.16
C CYS A 34 2.81 6.19 -12.62
N GLU A 35 3.01 4.93 -13.00
CA GLU A 35 3.26 4.53 -14.39
C GLU A 35 2.08 4.91 -15.31
N GLU A 36 0.84 4.63 -14.90
CA GLU A 36 -0.37 5.02 -15.64
C GLU A 36 -0.45 6.55 -15.80
N LEU A 37 -0.17 7.30 -14.74
CA LEU A 37 -0.22 8.77 -14.75
C LEU A 37 0.94 9.39 -15.53
N SER A 38 2.09 8.73 -15.62
CA SER A 38 3.29 9.25 -16.30
C SER A 38 3.05 9.66 -17.76
N ARG A 39 2.01 9.11 -18.41
CA ARG A 39 1.58 9.47 -19.76
C ARG A 39 1.00 10.89 -19.86
N THR A 40 0.62 11.47 -18.73
CA THR A 40 -0.08 12.77 -18.63
C THR A 40 0.66 13.78 -17.74
N LEU A 41 1.51 13.30 -16.83
CA LEU A 41 2.28 14.13 -15.92
C LEU A 41 3.53 14.70 -16.60
N SER A 42 3.95 15.90 -16.18
CA SER A 42 5.31 16.37 -16.47
C SER A 42 6.36 15.50 -15.77
N ALA A 43 7.63 15.65 -16.14
CA ALA A 43 8.73 14.93 -15.50
C ALA A 43 8.75 15.14 -13.98
N ASP A 44 8.68 16.40 -13.53
CA ASP A 44 8.68 16.77 -12.11
C ASP A 44 7.47 16.19 -11.36
N GLN A 45 6.30 16.18 -11.99
CA GLN A 45 5.09 15.59 -11.40
C GLN A 45 5.20 14.07 -11.29
N ASN A 46 5.79 13.40 -12.29
CA ASN A 46 6.02 11.97 -12.26
C ASN A 46 7.03 11.60 -11.15
N GLU A 47 8.11 12.37 -11.01
CA GLU A 47 9.06 12.22 -9.90
C GLU A 47 8.38 12.40 -8.53
N GLY A 48 7.54 13.44 -8.39
CA GLY A 48 6.72 13.65 -7.20
C GLY A 48 5.78 12.48 -6.89
N CYS A 49 5.20 11.85 -7.91
CA CYS A 49 4.40 10.63 -7.75
C CYS A 49 5.25 9.48 -7.20
N GLN A 50 6.42 9.23 -7.79
CA GLN A 50 7.33 8.16 -7.36
C GLN A 50 7.81 8.37 -5.92
N MET A 51 8.16 9.60 -5.53
CA MET A 51 8.52 9.93 -4.15
C MET A 51 7.35 9.71 -3.18
N THR A 52 6.13 10.10 -3.58
CA THR A 52 4.93 9.86 -2.76
C THR A 52 4.67 8.37 -2.57
N SER A 53 4.83 7.56 -3.64
CA SER A 53 4.72 6.10 -3.56
C SER A 53 5.72 5.51 -2.55
N GLN A 54 6.98 5.92 -2.62
CA GLN A 54 8.02 5.49 -1.68
C GLN A 54 7.72 5.92 -0.24
N LEU A 55 7.29 7.16 -0.02
CA LEU A 55 6.96 7.67 1.31
C LEU A 55 5.80 6.90 1.93
N MET A 56 4.76 6.61 1.16
CA MET A 56 3.61 5.85 1.65
C MET A 56 4.00 4.42 2.04
N TYR A 57 4.79 3.75 1.20
CA TYR A 57 5.30 2.41 1.51
C TYR A 57 6.24 2.41 2.72
N ALA A 58 7.13 3.40 2.85
CA ALA A 58 7.96 3.54 4.04
C ALA A 58 7.09 3.75 5.31
N GLY A 59 6.00 4.51 5.18
CA GLY A 59 5.00 4.69 6.24
C GLY A 59 4.34 3.38 6.67
N THR A 60 3.90 2.54 5.73
CA THR A 60 3.32 1.22 6.06
C THR A 60 4.34 0.29 6.69
N MET A 61 5.59 0.29 6.21
CA MET A 61 6.67 -0.52 6.79
C MET A 61 7.06 -0.08 8.20
N GLY A 62 7.20 1.22 8.44
CA GLY A 62 7.59 1.78 9.73
C GLY A 62 6.48 1.76 10.78
N LEU A 63 5.23 2.00 10.38
CA LEU A 63 4.12 2.26 11.31
C LEU A 63 3.01 1.20 11.27
N GLY A 64 2.97 0.34 10.24
CA GLY A 64 1.85 -0.58 9.98
C GLY A 64 1.74 -1.80 10.89
N CYS A 65 2.76 -2.10 11.72
CA CYS A 65 2.78 -3.34 12.53
C CYS A 65 1.57 -3.47 13.47
N LYS A 66 1.23 -2.38 14.17
CA LYS A 66 0.08 -2.37 15.08
C LYS A 66 -1.21 -2.58 14.32
N SER A 67 -1.43 -1.84 13.23
CA SER A 67 -2.63 -1.95 12.40
C SER A 67 -2.81 -3.36 11.82
N TYR A 68 -1.73 -3.96 11.31
CA TYR A 68 -1.74 -5.35 10.81
C TYR A 68 -2.16 -6.35 11.89
N LYS A 69 -1.57 -6.28 13.09
CA LYS A 69 -1.88 -7.21 14.17
C LYS A 69 -3.34 -7.10 14.62
N GLU A 70 -3.85 -5.89 14.74
CA GLU A 70 -5.26 -5.66 15.10
C GLU A 70 -6.21 -6.14 14.00
N ALA A 71 -5.87 -5.92 12.72
CA ALA A 71 -6.62 -6.44 11.58
C ALA A 71 -6.68 -7.98 11.58
N GLN A 72 -5.53 -8.64 11.74
CA GLN A 72 -5.46 -10.11 11.82
C GLN A 72 -6.25 -10.66 13.02
N LYS A 73 -6.21 -9.99 14.17
CA LYS A 73 -7.00 -10.40 15.35
C LYS A 73 -8.50 -10.37 15.07
N ARG A 74 -8.99 -9.34 14.37
CA ARG A 74 -10.41 -9.25 13.96
C ARG A 74 -10.75 -10.26 12.88
N ALA A 75 -9.89 -10.43 11.89
CA ALA A 75 -10.12 -11.30 10.74
C ALA A 75 -10.11 -12.79 11.07
N CYS A 76 -9.25 -13.21 12.01
CA CYS A 76 -9.08 -14.63 12.36
C CYS A 76 -10.04 -15.12 13.44
N ILE A 77 -10.80 -14.22 14.08
CA ILE A 77 -11.83 -14.58 15.05
C ILE A 77 -13.18 -14.30 14.37
N CYS A 78 -13.71 -15.34 13.71
CA CYS A 78 -15.08 -15.36 13.23
C CYS A 78 -15.92 -16.25 14.15
#